data_AF-A0A2T2XGL9-F1
#
_entry.id   AF-A0A2T2XGL9-F1
#
_cell.length_a   1.000
_cell.length_b   1.000
_cell.length_c   1.000
_cell.angle_alpha   90.00
_cell.angle_beta   90.00
_cell.angle_gamma   90.00
#
_symmetry.space_group_name_H-M   'P 1'
#
loop_
_entity.id
_entity.type
_entity.pdbx_description
1 polymer ?
#
loop_
_entity_poly.entity_id
_entity_poly.type
_entity_poly.pdbx_seq_one_letter_code
_entity_poly.pdbx_strand_id
1 'polypeptide(L)'
;MADYNTVKQNIDLLRDLTEKKINAVLLRQPKELMQLLQEELDPLRTLNSTMVEIWSFSPSEKETIAYTCQLWAERTQYLGELLQTQLGYLDFMRTLLGIDTTSTINLGL
;
A
#
# COMPACT_ATOMS: atom_id res chain seq x y z
N MET A 1 -8.09 -20.36 14.36
CA MET A 1 -7.58 -21.17 13.25
C MET A 1 -7.99 -20.47 11.98
N ALA A 2 -7.15 -19.51 11.59
CA ALA A 2 -7.16 -18.84 10.31
C ALA A 2 -6.95 -19.91 9.24
N ASP A 3 -7.89 -19.96 8.31
CA ASP A 3 -7.78 -20.83 7.15
C ASP A 3 -6.70 -20.27 6.21
N TYR A 4 -5.84 -21.16 5.70
CA TYR A 4 -4.85 -20.84 4.67
C TYR A 4 -5.49 -20.05 3.52
N ASN A 5 -6.70 -20.44 3.09
CA ASN A 5 -7.40 -19.75 2.00
C ASN A 5 -7.74 -18.30 2.37
N THR A 6 -8.09 -18.05 3.63
CA THR A 6 -8.39 -16.69 4.11
C THR A 6 -7.14 -15.81 4.09
N VAL A 7 -6.00 -16.34 4.55
CA VAL A 7 -4.73 -15.60 4.51
C VAL A 7 -4.33 -15.31 3.06
N LYS A 8 -4.38 -16.32 2.19
CA LYS A 8 -4.06 -16.15 0.78
C LYS A 8 -4.98 -15.12 0.10
N GLN A 9 -6.29 -15.20 0.32
CA GLN A 9 -7.25 -14.25 -0.23
C GLN A 9 -7.00 -12.82 0.22
N ASN A 10 -6.61 -12.61 1.48
CA ASN A 10 -6.28 -11.27 1.97
C ASN A 10 -5.00 -10.73 1.31
N ILE A 11 -3.98 -11.57 1.10
CA ILE A 11 -2.75 -11.14 0.39
C ILE A 11 -3.07 -10.82 -1.08
N ASP A 12 -3.85 -11.65 -1.76
CA ASP A 12 -4.28 -11.40 -3.14
C ASP A 12 -5.11 -10.10 -3.24
N LEU A 13 -6.01 -9.85 -2.28
CA LEU A 13 -6.78 -8.61 -2.22
C LEU A 13 -5.88 -7.38 -2.01
N LEU A 14 -4.88 -7.47 -1.13
CA LEU A 14 -3.91 -6.40 -0.91
C LEU A 14 -3.09 -6.10 -2.17
N ARG A 15 -2.70 -7.13 -2.92
CA ARG A 15 -2.03 -6.96 -4.21
C ARG A 15 -2.94 -6.25 -5.21
N ASP A 16 -4.20 -6.68 -5.34
CA ASP A 16 -5.15 -6.08 -6.27
C ASP A 16 -5.46 -4.61 -5.91
N LEU A 17 -5.56 -4.28 -4.61
CA LEU A 17 -5.66 -2.91 -4.14
C LEU A 17 -4.40 -2.10 -4.47
N THR A 18 -3.20 -2.66 -4.33
CA THR A 18 -1.94 -2.03 -4.76
C THR A 18 -1.94 -1.72 -6.26
N GLU A 19 -2.39 -2.63 -7.13
CA GLU A 19 -2.52 -2.34 -8.57
C GLU A 19 -3.50 -1.21 -8.85
N LYS A 20 -4.66 -1.18 -8.18
CA LYS A 20 -5.62 -0.09 -8.31
C LYS A 20 -5.02 1.25 -7.86
N LYS A 21 -4.26 1.26 -6.76
CA LYS A 21 -3.56 2.47 -6.27
C LYS A 21 -2.53 2.95 -7.29
N ILE A 22 -1.75 2.05 -7.89
CA ILE A 22 -0.81 2.38 -8.97
C ILE A 22 -1.54 3.05 -10.13
N ASN A 23 -2.66 2.47 -10.58
CA ASN A 23 -3.46 3.06 -11.66
C ASN A 23 -4.03 4.42 -11.29
N ALA A 24 -4.58 4.59 -10.09
CA ALA A 24 -5.10 5.87 -9.61
C ALA A 24 -4.00 6.95 -9.54
N VAL A 25 -2.78 6.57 -9.16
CA VAL A 25 -1.60 7.44 -9.16
C VAL A 25 -1.23 7.83 -10.60
N LEU A 26 -1.11 6.88 -11.52
CA LEU A 26 -0.78 7.14 -12.93
C LEU A 26 -1.83 8.03 -13.62
N LEU A 27 -3.11 7.82 -13.32
CA LEU A 27 -4.24 8.59 -13.84
C LEU A 27 -4.50 9.90 -13.10
N ARG A 28 -3.70 10.23 -12.07
CA ARG A 28 -3.83 11.44 -11.24
C ARG A 28 -5.23 11.59 -10.63
N GLN A 29 -5.75 10.51 -10.04
CA GLN A 29 -7.06 10.43 -9.38
C GLN A 29 -6.88 10.40 -7.84
N PRO A 30 -6.58 11.55 -7.19
CA PRO A 30 -6.23 11.57 -5.77
C PRO A 30 -7.39 11.17 -4.84
N LYS A 31 -8.64 11.40 -5.24
CA LYS A 31 -9.81 10.99 -4.45
C LYS A 31 -9.96 9.47 -4.42
N GLU A 32 -9.78 8.83 -5.57
CA GLU A 32 -9.82 7.37 -5.70
C GLU A 32 -8.65 6.73 -4.95
N LEU A 33 -7.44 7.30 -5.08
CA LEU A 33 -6.28 6.88 -4.29
C LEU A 33 -6.55 6.91 -2.78
N MET A 34 -7.16 7.97 -2.27
CA MET A 34 -7.52 8.09 -0.86
C MET A 34 -8.54 7.04 -0.41
N GLN A 35 -9.53 6.71 -1.25
CA GLN A 35 -10.50 5.65 -0.97
C GLN A 35 -9.81 4.28 -0.92
N LEU A 36 -8.96 3.98 -1.91
CA LEU A 36 -8.22 2.73 -1.98
C LEU A 36 -7.25 2.54 -0.80
N LEU A 37 -6.65 3.62 -0.28
CA LEU A 37 -5.83 3.57 0.93
C LEU A 37 -6.65 3.25 2.19
N GLN A 38 -7.90 3.70 2.26
CA GLN A 38 -8.80 3.35 3.37
C GLN A 38 -9.24 1.89 3.28
N GLU A 39 -9.56 1.39 2.08
CA GLU A 39 -9.93 0.00 1.82
C GLU A 39 -8.80 -0.99 2.17
N GLU A 40 -7.54 -0.56 2.14
CA GLU A 40 -6.38 -1.39 2.46
C GLU A 40 -6.23 -1.67 3.97
N LEU A 41 -6.81 -0.83 4.85
CA LEU A 41 -6.61 -0.94 6.30
C LEU A 41 -7.20 -2.23 6.89
N ASP A 42 -8.38 -2.65 6.42
CA ASP A 42 -9.08 -3.83 6.93
C ASP A 42 -8.37 -5.15 6.57
N PRO A 43 -7.94 -5.38 5.32
CA PRO A 43 -7.15 -6.56 4.96
C PRO A 43 -5.79 -6.58 5.66
N LEU A 44 -5.11 -5.43 5.83
CA LEU A 44 -3.85 -5.36 6.58
C LEU A 44 -4.03 -5.74 8.04
N ARG A 45 -5.09 -5.24 8.69
CA ARG A 45 -5.41 -5.58 10.08
C ARG A 45 -5.69 -7.07 10.23
N THR A 46 -6.45 -7.64 9.30
CA THR A 46 -6.75 -9.07 9.26
C THR A 46 -5.47 -9.88 9.11
N LEU A 47 -4.62 -9.53 8.14
CA LEU A 47 -3.35 -10.22 7.91
C LEU A 47 -2.44 -10.19 9.14
N ASN A 48 -2.26 -9.02 9.76
CA ASN A 48 -1.48 -8.87 10.99
C ASN A 48 -2.01 -9.75 12.13
N SER A 49 -3.32 -9.85 12.30
CA SER A 49 -3.93 -10.72 13.32
C SER A 49 -3.71 -12.21 13.05
N THR A 50 -3.59 -12.59 11.78
CA THR A 50 -3.41 -14.00 11.36
C THR A 50 -1.95 -14.42 11.19
N MET A 51 -0.97 -13.51 11.30
CA MET A 51 0.45 -13.82 11.09
C MET A 51 0.98 -14.93 12.00
N VAL A 52 0.53 -14.97 13.25
CA VAL A 52 0.94 -16.00 14.22
C VAL A 52 0.44 -17.39 13.79
N GLU A 53 -0.67 -17.45 13.05
CA GLU A 53 -1.29 -18.69 12.60
C GLU A 53 -0.59 -19.28 11.37
N ILE A 54 0.18 -18.48 10.62
CA ILE A 54 0.97 -18.92 9.45
C ILE A 54 1.98 -20.02 9.84
N TRP A 55 2.48 -20.01 11.09
CA TRP A 55 3.38 -21.05 11.59
C TRP A 55 2.76 -22.45 11.58
N SER A 56 1.43 -22.56 11.64
CA SER A 56 0.71 -23.83 11.62
C SER A 56 0.53 -24.44 10.23
N PHE A 57 0.81 -23.67 9.17
CA PHE A 57 0.63 -24.13 7.79
C PHE A 57 1.70 -25.14 7.35
N SER A 58 1.35 -25.96 6.37
CA SER A 58 2.26 -26.90 5.73
C SER A 58 3.40 -26.17 5.00
N PRO A 59 4.53 -26.85 4.72
CA PRO A 59 5.64 -26.24 4.00
C PRO A 59 5.25 -25.65 2.64
N SER A 60 4.41 -26.35 1.86
CA SER A 60 3.94 -25.90 0.54
C SER A 60 3.02 -24.67 0.61
N GLU A 61 2.18 -24.58 1.64
CA GLU A 61 1.33 -23.41 1.88
C GLU A 61 2.17 -22.18 2.26
N LYS A 62 3.18 -22.38 3.11
CA LYS A 62 4.13 -21.32 3.50
C LYS A 62 4.92 -20.81 2.30
N GLU A 63 5.39 -21.70 1.43
CA GLU A 63 6.10 -21.32 0.19
C GLU A 63 5.20 -20.49 -0.73
N THR A 64 3.94 -20.90 -0.90
CA THR A 64 2.97 -20.15 -1.71
C THR A 64 2.68 -18.76 -1.12
N ILE A 65 2.51 -18.66 0.19
CA ILE A 65 2.31 -17.37 0.87
C ILE A 65 3.54 -16.50 0.73
N ALA A 66 4.75 -17.04 0.93
CA ALA A 66 5.99 -16.30 0.78
C ALA A 66 6.15 -15.74 -0.65
N TYR A 67 5.88 -16.56 -1.66
CA TYR A 67 5.89 -16.12 -3.06
C TYR A 67 4.89 -15.00 -3.32
N THR A 68 3.64 -15.15 -2.84
CA THR A 68 2.59 -14.15 -3.06
C THR A 68 2.89 -12.84 -2.32
N CYS A 69 3.43 -12.92 -1.10
CA CYS A 69 3.91 -11.76 -0.34
C CYS A 69 5.06 -11.05 -1.04
N GLN A 70 6.00 -11.79 -1.63
CA GLN A 70 7.10 -11.20 -2.39
C GLN A 70 6.57 -10.40 -3.59
N LEU A 71 5.65 -10.97 -4.38
CA LEU A 71 5.02 -10.26 -5.48
C LEU A 71 4.32 -8.98 -5.01
N TRP A 72 3.55 -9.06 -3.91
CA TRP A 72 2.90 -7.88 -3.35
C TRP A 72 3.91 -6.81 -2.87
N ALA A 73 5.02 -7.22 -2.26
CA ALA A 73 6.07 -6.32 -1.82
C ALA A 73 6.72 -5.56 -3.00
N GLU A 74 7.01 -6.26 -4.10
CA GLU A 74 7.55 -5.65 -5.33
C GLU A 74 6.62 -4.57 -5.89
N ARG A 75 5.31 -4.85 -5.92
CA ARG A 75 4.30 -3.89 -6.41
C ARG A 75 4.13 -2.70 -5.46
N THR A 76 4.21 -2.94 -4.15
CA THR A 76 4.14 -1.88 -3.14
C THR A 76 5.36 -0.97 -3.20
N GLN A 77 6.56 -1.52 -3.44
CA GLN A 77 7.75 -0.74 -3.68
C GLN A 77 7.58 0.18 -4.90
N TYR A 78 7.10 -0.37 -6.01
CA TYR A 78 6.85 0.41 -7.23
C TYR A 78 5.83 1.54 -7.00
N LEU A 79 4.75 1.29 -6.26
CA LEU A 79 3.81 2.34 -5.86
C LEU A 79 4.51 3.44 -5.04
N GLY A 80 5.40 3.07 -4.11
CA GLY A 80 6.19 4.02 -3.33
C GLY A 80 7.08 4.92 -4.19
N GLU A 81 7.78 4.33 -5.17
CA GLU A 81 8.61 5.05 -6.14
C GLU A 81 7.78 6.02 -6.99
N LEU A 82 6.60 5.60 -7.45
CA LEU A 82 5.66 6.45 -8.19
C LEU A 82 5.17 7.63 -7.35
N LEU A 83 4.79 7.39 -6.10
CA LEU A 83 4.33 8.43 -5.19
C LEU A 83 5.45 9.44 -4.89
N GLN A 84 6.67 8.97 -4.62
CA GLN A 84 7.82 9.87 -4.45
C GLN A 84 8.07 10.73 -5.69
N THR A 85 8.02 10.12 -6.88
CA THR A 85 8.21 10.85 -8.15
C THR A 85 7.14 11.91 -8.36
N GLN A 86 5.87 11.58 -8.09
CA GLN A 86 4.76 12.52 -8.28
C GLN A 86 4.70 13.61 -7.21
N LEU A 87 4.99 13.29 -5.94
CA LEU A 87 5.10 14.27 -4.87
C LEU A 87 6.27 15.23 -5.13
N GLY A 88 7.43 14.70 -5.53
CA GLY A 88 8.57 15.53 -5.93
C GLY A 88 8.25 16.43 -7.12
N TYR A 89 7.48 15.95 -8.10
CA TYR A 89 7.00 16.78 -9.21
C TYR A 89 6.04 17.89 -8.75
N LEU A 90 5.12 17.59 -7.83
CA LEU A 90 4.21 18.58 -7.25
C LEU A 90 4.98 19.65 -6.46
N ASP A 91 5.98 19.26 -5.68
CA ASP A 91 6.83 20.19 -4.93
C ASP A 91 7.68 21.05 -5.88
N PHE A 92 8.23 20.47 -6.94
CA PHE A 92 8.91 21.23 -7.99
C PHE A 92 7.99 22.24 -8.69
N MET A 93 6.77 21.83 -9.05
CA MET A 93 5.77 22.71 -9.65
C MET A 93 5.34 23.82 -8.69
N ARG A 94 5.21 23.52 -7.39
CA ARG A 94 4.92 24.54 -6.35
C ARG A 94 6.04 25.56 -6.25
N THR A 95 7.30 25.13 -6.21
CA THR A 95 8.47 26.02 -6.22
C THR A 95 8.50 26.92 -7.47
N LEU A 96 8.23 26.37 -8.66
CA LEU A 96 8.14 27.15 -9.89
C LEU A 96 6.98 28.16 -9.88
N LEU A 97 5.88 27.82 -9.23
CA LEU A 97 4.71 28.70 -9.06
C LEU A 97 4.88 29.72 -7.92
N GLY A 98 6.03 29.73 -7.23
CA GLY A 98 6.28 30.60 -6.08
C GLY A 98 5.41 30.27 -4.86
N ILE A 99 4.85 29.06 -4.81
CA ILE A 99 4.08 28.56 -3.67
C ILE A 99 5.09 27.95 -2.69
N ASP A 100 5.72 28.80 -1.89
CA ASP A 100 6.55 28.33 -0.77
C ASP A 100 5.63 27.74 0.31
N THR A 101 5.66 26.42 0.48
CA THR A 101 5.12 25.79 1.70
C THR A 101 6.08 26.01 2.87
N THR A 102 6.32 27.27 3.24
CA THR A 102 6.73 27.65 4.59
C THR A 102 5.50 27.90 5.46
N SER A 103 4.48 27.04 5.36
CA SER A 103 3.60 26.83 6.50
C SER A 103 4.36 25.98 7.50
N THR A 104 5.22 26.66 8.28
CA THR A 104 5.61 26.21 9.61
C THR A 104 4.34 25.68 10.27
N ILE A 105 4.36 24.39 10.60
CA ILE A 105 3.40 23.84 11.55
C ILE A 105 3.68 24.62 12.84
N ASN A 106 2.89 25.67 13.09
CA ASN A 106 2.73 26.25 14.41
C ASN A 106 2.02 25.17 15.23
N LEU A 107 2.79 24.19 15.71
CA LEU A 107 2.42 23.44 16.91
C LEU A 107 2.41 24.50 18.01
N GLY A 108 1.23 25.04 18.27
CA GLY A 108 1.01 26.07 19.27
C GLY A 108 1.72 25.71 20.57
N LEU A 109 2.46 26.71 21.07
CA LEU A 109 2.82 26.85 22.48
C LEU A 109 1.58 26.70 23.37
#